data_AF-A0A6N8B8K3-F1
#
_entry.id   AF-A0A6N8B8K3-F1
#
_cell.length_a   1.000
_cell.length_b   1.000
_cell.length_c   1.000
_cell.angle_alpha   90.00
_cell.angle_beta   90.00
_cell.angle_gamma   90.00
#
_symmetry.space_group_name_H-M   'P 1'
#
loop_
_entity.id
_entity.type
_entity.pdbx_description
1 polymer ?
#
loop_
_entity_poly.entity_id
_entity_poly.type
_entity_poly.pdbx_seq_one_letter_code
_entity_poly.pdbx_strand_id
1 'polypeptide(L)'
;MNLQQGLKALIVVLLIFLCTGIYLGLNSHSSEGGENNAPPDRFEEKKELSHKEKQVNQPANEENNEITIDKDLNSYVLELLETYENTPYLLNNDYDNYNGVTTTLTYKNKVLAKAHPSGNKASHCVGLTFEVFFKALQQRNKDLGLELNDFNGMTWEQLYDFLLTWYVASGDKTTNNIEIAVEKYGIGKSIDKFSEAKPGDFIDFSRENNTGHTAVFINWIRKNDNIIGFRYWSTQQSTNGISYNEEYFNVLDEDSNKYGNVMINHVYLARISPINEYQKLN
;
A
#
# COMPACT_ATOMS: atom_id res chain seq x y z
N MET A 1 -0.08 31.80 -9.19
CA MET A 1 -0.35 30.39 -9.57
C MET A 1 -0.04 30.26 -11.05
N ASN A 2 1.05 29.57 -11.40
CA ASN A 2 1.61 29.62 -12.74
C ASN A 2 0.89 28.62 -13.66
N LEU A 3 0.50 29.06 -14.86
CA LEU A 3 -0.31 28.32 -15.84
C LEU A 3 0.30 26.95 -16.24
N GLN A 4 1.61 26.78 -16.03
CA GLN A 4 2.32 25.51 -16.27
C GLN A 4 2.07 24.42 -15.21
N GLN A 5 1.67 24.76 -13.97
CA GLN A 5 1.33 23.74 -12.97
C GLN A 5 -0.03 23.10 -13.25
N GLY A 6 -1.01 23.88 -13.75
CA GLY A 6 -2.32 23.36 -14.15
C GLY A 6 -2.27 22.46 -15.38
N LEU A 7 -1.34 22.71 -16.32
CA LEU A 7 -1.22 21.90 -17.54
C LEU A 7 -0.56 20.53 -17.29
N LYS A 8 0.29 20.41 -16.27
CA LYS A 8 0.88 19.12 -15.86
C LYS A 8 -0.14 18.24 -15.16
N ALA A 9 -1.01 18.82 -14.31
CA ALA A 9 -2.10 18.09 -13.66
C ALA A 9 -3.14 17.57 -14.68
N LEU A 10 -3.41 18.34 -15.75
CA LEU A 10 -4.37 17.96 -16.79
C LEU A 10 -3.91 16.76 -17.65
N ILE A 11 -2.59 16.53 -17.77
CA ILE A 11 -2.02 15.39 -18.51
C ILE A 11 -2.11 14.09 -17.69
N VAL A 12 -1.99 14.18 -16.36
CA VAL A 12 -2.22 13.04 -15.44
C VAL A 12 -3.65 12.51 -15.57
N VAL A 13 -4.61 13.42 -15.75
CA VAL A 13 -6.04 13.10 -15.83
C VAL A 13 -6.42 12.40 -17.13
N LEU A 14 -5.80 12.73 -18.27
CA LEU A 14 -6.23 12.18 -19.57
C LEU A 14 -5.73 10.75 -19.85
N LEU A 15 -4.66 10.30 -19.19
CA LEU A 15 -4.01 9.02 -19.51
C LEU A 15 -4.51 7.83 -18.67
N ILE A 16 -5.24 8.06 -17.58
CA ILE A 16 -5.91 6.99 -16.80
C ILE A 16 -7.18 6.47 -17.51
N PHE A 17 -7.65 7.16 -18.56
CA PHE A 17 -8.98 6.96 -19.19
C PHE A 17 -9.21 5.73 -20.07
N LEU A 18 -8.28 4.78 -20.20
CA LEU A 18 -8.58 3.51 -20.90
C LEU A 18 -9.34 2.48 -20.02
N CYS A 19 -9.86 2.89 -18.85
CA CYS A 19 -10.34 1.96 -17.81
C CYS A 19 -11.84 2.00 -17.46
N THR A 20 -12.75 2.52 -18.30
CA THR A 20 -14.20 2.31 -18.04
C THR A 20 -14.96 1.91 -19.31
N GLY A 21 -15.11 0.60 -19.52
CA GLY A 21 -16.22 0.05 -20.28
C GLY A 21 -17.51 0.29 -19.49
N ILE A 22 -18.28 1.30 -19.90
CA ILE A 22 -19.59 1.61 -19.33
C ILE A 22 -20.58 0.55 -19.86
N TYR A 23 -21.00 -0.38 -18.99
CA TYR A 23 -22.21 -1.17 -19.21
C TYR A 23 -23.33 -0.52 -18.37
N LEU A 24 -24.23 0.20 -19.04
CA LEU A 24 -25.46 0.74 -18.45
C LEU A 24 -26.48 -0.39 -18.30
N GLY A 25 -26.74 -0.81 -17.07
CA GLY A 25 -27.89 -1.65 -16.70
C GLY A 25 -28.73 -0.96 -15.64
N LEU A 26 -29.88 -0.43 -16.04
CA LEU A 26 -30.87 0.26 -15.20
C LEU A 26 -31.78 -0.75 -14.45
N ASN A 27 -32.01 -0.44 -13.16
CA ASN A 27 -33.24 -0.59 -12.36
C ASN A 27 -33.93 -1.97 -12.26
N SER A 28 -34.61 -2.34 -11.18
CA SER A 28 -34.83 -1.87 -9.81
C SER A 28 -35.82 -2.90 -9.24
N HIS A 29 -35.74 -3.29 -7.97
CA HIS A 29 -36.93 -3.75 -7.23
C HIS A 29 -36.71 -3.61 -5.71
N SER A 30 -37.74 -3.06 -5.09
CA SER A 30 -37.87 -2.62 -3.70
C SER A 30 -38.68 -3.62 -2.86
N SER A 31 -38.40 -3.68 -1.55
CA SER A 31 -39.36 -3.83 -0.42
C SER A 31 -38.52 -3.93 0.86
N GLU A 32 -38.61 -3.01 1.83
CA GLU A 32 -39.65 -2.71 2.84
C GLU A 32 -39.74 -3.70 4.03
N GLY A 33 -39.65 -3.12 5.24
CA GLY A 33 -40.16 -3.64 6.53
C GLY A 33 -39.14 -4.43 7.37
N GLY A 34 -38.94 -4.22 8.68
CA GLY A 34 -39.59 -3.36 9.68
C GLY A 34 -39.06 -3.68 11.09
N GLU A 35 -39.03 -2.63 11.93
CA GLU A 35 -39.27 -2.55 13.38
C GLU A 35 -38.64 -3.52 14.43
N ASN A 36 -37.92 -2.85 15.36
CA ASN A 36 -38.07 -2.85 16.83
C ASN A 36 -37.97 -4.16 17.64
N ASN A 37 -37.03 -4.21 18.60
CA ASN A 37 -37.34 -4.16 20.04
C ASN A 37 -36.11 -4.51 20.92
N ALA A 38 -35.87 -3.68 21.93
CA ALA A 38 -35.11 -3.95 23.15
C ALA A 38 -35.96 -3.49 24.35
N PRO A 39 -35.60 -3.73 25.62
CA PRO A 39 -35.01 -4.89 26.31
C PRO A 39 -35.95 -5.32 27.49
N PRO A 40 -35.52 -6.12 28.49
CA PRO A 40 -34.98 -5.47 29.69
C PRO A 40 -33.92 -6.26 30.50
N ASP A 41 -33.11 -5.47 31.20
CA ASP A 41 -32.56 -5.65 32.57
C ASP A 41 -32.86 -6.95 33.34
N ARG A 42 -31.80 -7.60 33.89
CA ARG A 42 -31.56 -7.65 35.35
C ARG A 42 -30.36 -8.51 35.80
N PHE A 43 -29.78 -8.02 36.91
CA PHE A 43 -29.00 -8.66 37.98
C PHE A 43 -27.47 -8.53 37.98
N GLU A 44 -27.05 -7.60 38.84
CA GLU A 44 -25.78 -7.55 39.58
C GLU A 44 -25.51 -8.85 40.35
N GLU A 45 -24.25 -9.29 40.39
CA GLU A 45 -23.67 -9.84 41.62
C GLU A 45 -22.16 -9.51 41.68
N LYS A 46 -21.80 -8.79 42.75
CA LYS A 46 -20.43 -8.47 43.14
C LYS A 46 -19.75 -9.70 43.72
N LYS A 47 -18.45 -9.89 43.44
CA LYS A 47 -17.55 -10.57 44.39
C LYS A 47 -16.14 -9.96 44.34
N GLU A 48 -15.77 -9.37 45.47
CA GLU A 48 -14.45 -8.85 45.78
C GLU A 48 -13.41 -9.95 45.99
N LEU A 49 -12.25 -9.73 45.36
CA LEU A 49 -10.87 -9.79 45.88
C LEU A 49 -10.52 -10.76 47.02
N SER A 50 -9.51 -11.60 46.75
CA SER A 50 -8.55 -12.05 47.76
C SER A 50 -7.14 -12.10 47.16
N HIS A 51 -6.25 -11.29 47.75
CA HIS A 51 -4.82 -11.23 47.47
C HIS A 51 -4.10 -12.57 47.72
N LYS A 52 -3.13 -12.89 46.87
CA LYS A 52 -1.95 -13.67 47.25
C LYS A 52 -0.73 -13.16 46.49
N GLU A 53 0.09 -12.39 47.19
CA GLU A 53 1.48 -12.14 46.85
C GLU A 53 2.26 -13.45 46.76
N LYS A 54 3.05 -13.58 45.70
CA LYS A 54 4.33 -14.30 45.73
C LYS A 54 5.29 -13.60 44.76
N GLN A 55 6.15 -12.76 45.33
CA GLN A 55 7.43 -12.40 44.72
C GLN A 55 8.36 -13.61 44.79
N VAL A 56 8.93 -14.02 43.66
CA VAL A 56 10.29 -14.61 43.59
C VAL A 56 10.94 -14.16 42.29
N ASN A 57 12.05 -13.45 42.46
CA ASN A 57 13.04 -12.95 41.52
C ASN A 57 13.35 -13.85 40.31
N GLN A 58 13.31 -13.26 39.11
CA GLN A 58 14.20 -13.62 37.99
C GLN A 58 14.81 -12.32 37.42
N PRO A 59 16.12 -12.30 37.14
CA PRO A 59 16.79 -11.10 36.69
C PRO A 59 16.31 -10.72 35.28
N ALA A 60 16.02 -9.44 35.10
CA ALA A 60 15.74 -8.85 33.81
C ALA A 60 16.93 -9.09 32.88
N ASN A 61 16.73 -9.88 31.84
CA ASN A 61 17.59 -9.83 30.67
C ASN A 61 17.41 -8.44 30.07
N GLU A 62 18.41 -7.58 30.26
CA GLU A 62 18.69 -6.46 29.39
C GLU A 62 18.98 -7.05 28.00
N GLU A 63 17.92 -7.26 27.21
CA GLU A 63 18.06 -7.32 25.76
C GLU A 63 18.57 -5.95 25.34
N ASN A 64 19.88 -5.89 25.09
CA ASN A 64 20.47 -4.87 24.25
C ASN A 64 19.71 -4.89 22.93
N ASN A 65 18.71 -4.01 22.80
CA ASN A 65 18.11 -3.64 21.53
C ASN A 65 19.21 -2.98 20.71
N GLU A 66 20.02 -3.80 20.05
CA GLU A 66 20.80 -3.39 18.91
C GLU A 66 19.78 -2.89 17.90
N ILE A 67 19.66 -1.56 17.81
CA ILE A 67 18.81 -0.87 16.86
C ILE A 67 19.30 -1.31 15.48
N THR A 68 18.65 -2.32 14.90
CA THR A 68 19.16 -3.01 13.71
C THR A 68 18.88 -2.15 12.47
N ILE A 69 19.81 -1.25 12.21
CA ILE A 69 19.94 -0.47 10.96
C ILE A 69 19.99 -1.34 9.69
N ASP A 70 20.11 -2.65 9.87
CA ASP A 70 20.22 -3.70 8.84
C ASP A 70 18.87 -4.35 8.46
N LYS A 71 17.77 -3.98 9.12
CA LYS A 71 16.43 -4.52 8.80
C LYS A 71 15.85 -3.81 7.58
N ASP A 72 15.41 -4.57 6.58
CA ASP A 72 14.65 -4.03 5.46
C ASP A 72 13.28 -3.48 5.92
N LEU A 73 12.69 -2.59 5.12
CA LEU A 73 11.43 -1.93 5.49
C LEU A 73 10.24 -2.91 5.56
N ASN A 74 10.38 -4.09 4.94
CA ASN A 74 9.31 -5.09 4.79
C ASN A 74 8.58 -5.40 6.10
N SER A 75 9.31 -5.54 7.20
CA SER A 75 8.69 -5.80 8.51
C SER A 75 7.76 -4.66 8.98
N TYR A 76 8.22 -3.42 8.90
CA TYR A 76 7.40 -2.24 9.21
C TYR A 76 6.20 -2.13 8.27
N VAL A 77 6.37 -2.48 7.00
CA VAL A 77 5.26 -2.55 6.03
C VAL A 77 4.21 -3.55 6.51
N LEU A 78 4.62 -4.79 6.80
CA LEU A 78 3.71 -5.87 7.21
C LEU A 78 2.98 -5.54 8.52
N GLU A 79 3.69 -5.04 9.52
CA GLU A 79 3.10 -4.60 10.81
C GLU A 79 2.07 -3.48 10.58
N LEU A 80 2.37 -2.54 9.67
CA LEU A 80 1.45 -1.45 9.37
C LEU A 80 0.18 -1.94 8.68
N LEU A 81 0.24 -2.99 7.84
CA LEU A 81 -0.94 -3.53 7.16
C LEU A 81 -2.04 -3.94 8.15
N GLU A 82 -1.65 -4.47 9.32
CA GLU A 82 -2.56 -4.93 10.37
C GLU A 82 -3.34 -3.77 11.03
N THR A 83 -2.87 -2.53 10.86
CA THR A 83 -3.50 -1.34 11.46
C THR A 83 -4.60 -0.72 10.58
N TYR A 84 -4.70 -1.13 9.32
CA TYR A 84 -5.69 -0.59 8.41
C TYR A 84 -7.04 -1.30 8.57
N GLU A 85 -8.08 -0.49 8.76
CA GLU A 85 -9.47 -0.94 8.64
C GLU A 85 -9.85 -1.08 7.16
N ASN A 86 -10.87 -1.90 6.88
CA ASN A 86 -11.46 -1.91 5.53
C ASN A 86 -12.21 -0.60 5.28
N THR A 87 -11.66 0.25 4.41
CA THR A 87 -12.27 1.54 4.01
C THR A 87 -12.69 1.52 2.55
N PRO A 88 -13.64 2.38 2.12
CA PRO A 88 -14.18 2.34 0.77
C PRO A 88 -13.11 2.50 -0.32
N TYR A 89 -13.26 1.77 -1.42
CA TYR A 89 -12.49 2.02 -2.62
C TYR A 89 -13.06 3.23 -3.38
N LEU A 90 -12.19 4.17 -3.78
CA LEU A 90 -12.54 5.28 -4.67
C LEU A 90 -11.37 5.62 -5.58
N LEU A 91 -11.52 5.28 -6.86
CA LEU A 91 -10.69 5.79 -7.94
C LEU A 91 -11.39 6.99 -8.59
N ASN A 92 -10.72 8.14 -8.64
CA ASN A 92 -11.21 9.32 -9.35
C ASN A 92 -10.02 10.10 -9.95
N ASN A 93 -10.32 11.24 -10.56
CA ASN A 93 -9.32 12.09 -11.22
C ASN A 93 -9.13 13.45 -10.52
N ASP A 94 -9.65 13.62 -9.30
CA ASP A 94 -9.59 14.88 -8.56
C ASP A 94 -8.35 14.93 -7.66
N TYR A 95 -7.17 14.81 -8.29
CA TYR A 95 -5.88 14.79 -7.59
C TYR A 95 -5.53 16.12 -6.91
N ASP A 96 -6.25 17.20 -7.25
CA ASP A 96 -6.13 18.48 -6.55
C ASP A 96 -6.72 18.41 -5.14
N ASN A 97 -7.70 17.55 -4.89
CA ASN A 97 -8.39 17.44 -3.59
C ASN A 97 -8.23 16.08 -2.90
N TYR A 98 -7.87 15.02 -3.62
CA TYR A 98 -7.75 13.67 -3.09
C TYR A 98 -6.72 12.86 -3.88
N ASN A 99 -5.76 12.25 -3.18
CA ASN A 99 -4.65 11.54 -3.81
C ASN A 99 -4.69 10.02 -3.59
N GLY A 100 -5.83 9.44 -3.22
CA GLY A 100 -5.92 7.99 -3.02
C GLY A 100 -5.43 7.48 -1.67
N VAL A 101 -5.05 8.39 -0.76
CA VAL A 101 -4.57 8.10 0.59
C VAL A 101 -5.73 8.13 1.60
N THR A 102 -5.68 7.28 2.62
CA THR A 102 -6.68 7.24 3.70
C THR A 102 -6.49 8.38 4.68
N THR A 103 -5.26 8.89 4.82
CA THR A 103 -4.91 10.00 5.71
C THR A 103 -4.01 11.01 4.99
N THR A 104 -4.19 12.30 5.29
CA THR A 104 -3.37 13.35 4.68
C THR A 104 -1.91 13.20 5.12
N LEU A 105 -1.02 13.04 4.15
CA LEU A 105 0.41 12.89 4.38
C LEU A 105 1.07 14.26 4.36
N THR A 106 1.82 14.55 5.42
CA THR A 106 2.55 15.81 5.58
C THR A 106 4.02 15.52 5.74
N TYR A 107 4.85 16.14 4.88
CA TYR A 107 6.29 16.01 4.90
C TYR A 107 6.92 17.37 5.24
N LYS A 108 7.69 17.44 6.33
CA LYS A 108 8.34 18.68 6.79
C LYS A 108 7.38 19.88 6.82
N ASN A 109 6.20 19.69 7.44
CA ASN A 109 5.11 20.68 7.59
C ASN A 109 4.42 21.13 6.29
N LYS A 110 4.61 20.43 5.18
CA LYS A 110 3.91 20.67 3.91
C LYS A 110 3.07 19.46 3.54
N VAL A 111 1.84 19.69 3.09
CA VAL A 111 0.98 18.62 2.56
C VAL A 111 1.62 18.02 1.32
N LEU A 112 1.76 16.70 1.32
CA LEU A 112 2.32 15.92 0.21
C LEU A 112 1.21 15.19 -0.56
N ALA A 113 0.26 14.57 0.15
CA ALA A 113 -0.89 13.87 -0.41
C ALA A 113 -2.12 14.07 0.49
N LYS A 114 -3.29 14.28 -0.11
CA LYS A 114 -4.55 14.62 0.57
C LYS A 114 -5.46 13.40 0.68
N ALA A 115 -5.98 13.16 1.88
CA ALA A 115 -7.10 12.24 2.07
C ALA A 115 -8.39 12.82 1.52
N HIS A 116 -9.38 11.95 1.31
CA HIS A 116 -10.68 12.36 0.79
C HIS A 116 -11.35 13.39 1.74
N PRO A 117 -11.86 14.52 1.23
CA PRO A 117 -12.34 15.65 2.06
C PRO A 117 -13.55 15.30 2.95
N SER A 118 -14.30 14.25 2.62
CA SER A 118 -15.40 13.78 3.48
C SER A 118 -14.94 13.07 4.75
N GLY A 119 -13.66 12.71 4.86
CA GLY A 119 -13.13 11.93 5.99
C GLY A 119 -13.50 10.45 5.97
N ASN A 120 -14.14 9.96 4.89
CA ASN A 120 -14.52 8.54 4.75
C ASN A 120 -13.33 7.57 4.55
N LYS A 121 -12.09 8.09 4.57
CA LYS A 121 -10.85 7.34 4.37
C LYS A 121 -10.82 6.51 3.08
N ALA A 122 -11.57 6.93 2.06
CA ALA A 122 -11.55 6.22 0.79
C ALA A 122 -10.14 6.22 0.19
N SER A 123 -9.79 5.15 -0.52
CA SER A 123 -8.45 4.97 -1.09
C SER A 123 -8.49 4.34 -2.48
N HIS A 124 -7.40 4.49 -3.24
CA HIS A 124 -7.12 3.68 -4.42
C HIS A 124 -5.69 3.12 -4.34
N CYS A 125 -5.42 2.07 -5.09
CA CYS A 125 -4.24 1.22 -4.96
C CYS A 125 -2.90 1.96 -4.88
N VAL A 126 -2.62 2.87 -5.82
CA VAL A 126 -1.34 3.58 -5.87
C VAL A 126 -1.16 4.57 -4.71
N GLY A 127 -2.24 5.20 -4.24
CA GLY A 127 -2.16 6.11 -3.09
C GLY A 127 -2.03 5.37 -1.77
N LEU A 128 -2.79 4.28 -1.59
CA LEU A 128 -2.69 3.45 -0.40
C LEU A 128 -1.28 2.85 -0.24
N THR A 129 -0.69 2.33 -1.31
CA THR A 129 0.66 1.77 -1.27
C THR A 129 1.72 2.83 -0.99
N PHE A 130 1.58 4.04 -1.55
CA PHE A 130 2.46 5.15 -1.20
C PHE A 130 2.32 5.56 0.29
N GLU A 131 1.09 5.58 0.82
CA GLU A 131 0.86 5.84 2.24
C GLU A 131 1.51 4.79 3.13
N VAL A 132 1.41 3.51 2.77
CA VAL A 132 2.08 2.41 3.49
C VAL A 132 3.59 2.61 3.48
N PHE A 133 4.19 2.88 2.32
CA PHE A 133 5.61 3.23 2.20
C PHE A 133 5.99 4.39 3.13
N PHE A 134 5.25 5.49 3.04
CA PHE A 134 5.52 6.72 3.77
C PHE A 134 5.48 6.49 5.29
N LYS A 135 4.42 5.84 5.78
CA LYS A 135 4.24 5.57 7.21
C LYS A 135 5.20 4.51 7.74
N ALA A 136 5.52 3.48 6.94
CA ALA A 136 6.52 2.49 7.33
C ALA A 136 7.90 3.14 7.50
N LEU A 137 8.29 4.05 6.61
CA LEU A 137 9.52 4.84 6.75
C LEU A 137 9.51 5.70 8.03
N GLN A 138 8.40 6.39 8.31
CA GLN A 138 8.26 7.17 9.53
C GLN A 138 8.41 6.29 10.79
N GLN A 139 7.76 5.12 10.81
CA GLN A 139 7.83 4.21 11.94
C GLN A 139 9.25 3.68 12.13
N ARG A 140 9.92 3.26 11.06
CA ARG A 140 11.34 2.88 11.11
C ARG A 140 12.21 4.01 11.65
N ASN A 141 12.07 5.22 11.13
CA ASN A 141 12.88 6.35 11.58
C ASN A 141 12.67 6.64 13.06
N LYS A 142 11.43 6.58 13.54
CA LYS A 142 11.10 6.73 14.96
C LYS A 142 11.82 5.69 15.81
N ASP A 143 11.81 4.43 15.39
CA ASP A 143 12.42 3.33 16.16
C ASP A 143 13.95 3.36 16.12
N LEU A 144 14.54 3.93 15.06
CA LEU A 144 15.98 4.17 14.94
C LEU A 144 16.45 5.49 15.61
N GLY A 145 15.54 6.28 16.19
CA GLY A 145 15.87 7.59 16.78
C GLY A 145 16.27 8.65 15.75
N LEU A 146 15.86 8.49 14.49
CA LEU A 146 16.06 9.44 13.40
C LEU A 146 14.92 10.46 13.34
N GLU A 147 15.14 11.55 12.61
CA GLU A 147 14.07 12.48 12.28
C GLU A 147 12.95 11.76 11.50
N LEU A 148 11.71 11.93 11.96
CA LEU A 148 10.54 11.19 11.45
C LEU A 148 10.40 11.26 9.92
N ASN A 149 10.71 12.42 9.36
CA ASN A 149 10.61 12.73 7.93
C ASN A 149 11.99 12.77 7.24
N ASP A 150 13.01 12.09 7.76
CA ASP A 150 14.27 11.92 7.05
C ASP A 150 14.22 10.72 6.10
N PHE A 151 13.85 10.98 4.85
CA PHE A 151 13.79 9.96 3.81
C PHE A 151 15.02 10.10 2.92
N ASN A 152 16.18 9.70 3.44
CA ASN A 152 17.47 9.83 2.77
C ASN A 152 17.83 11.29 2.39
N GLY A 153 17.52 12.24 3.26
CA GLY A 153 17.83 13.65 3.03
C GLY A 153 16.98 14.36 1.99
N MET A 154 15.94 13.71 1.42
CA MET A 154 15.11 14.31 0.38
C MET A 154 14.54 15.69 0.78
N THR A 155 14.55 16.63 -0.16
CA THR A 155 13.74 17.84 -0.06
C THR A 155 12.27 17.53 -0.28
N TRP A 156 11.39 18.50 -0.02
CA TRP A 156 9.98 18.33 -0.34
C TRP A 156 9.78 18.12 -1.84
N GLU A 157 10.50 18.86 -2.68
CA GLU A 157 10.41 18.78 -4.14
C GLU A 157 10.87 17.41 -4.64
N GLN A 158 11.93 16.85 -4.04
CA GLN A 158 12.41 15.50 -4.35
C GLN A 158 11.39 14.43 -3.96
N LEU A 159 10.82 14.50 -2.76
CA LEU A 159 9.80 13.53 -2.34
C LEU A 159 8.50 13.68 -3.12
N TYR A 160 8.14 14.90 -3.53
CA TYR A 160 6.99 15.12 -4.41
C TYR A 160 7.23 14.54 -5.81
N ASP A 161 8.43 14.68 -6.37
CA ASP A 161 8.79 14.04 -7.64
C ASP A 161 8.89 12.50 -7.50
N PHE A 162 9.31 11.98 -6.35
CA PHE A 162 9.19 10.56 -6.00
C PHE A 162 7.72 10.11 -6.02
N LEU A 163 6.81 10.85 -5.35
CA LEU A 163 5.36 10.58 -5.34
C LEU A 163 4.80 10.55 -6.77
N LEU A 164 5.12 11.54 -7.60
CA LEU A 164 4.66 11.60 -8.99
C LEU A 164 5.19 10.43 -9.82
N THR A 165 6.44 10.03 -9.59
CA THR A 165 7.04 8.85 -10.22
C THR A 165 6.28 7.60 -9.78
N TRP A 166 6.08 7.39 -8.48
CA TRP A 166 5.29 6.28 -7.92
C TRP A 166 3.87 6.20 -8.51
N TYR A 167 3.24 7.35 -8.75
CA TYR A 167 1.88 7.45 -9.31
C TYR A 167 1.79 7.27 -10.82
N VAL A 168 2.92 7.10 -11.51
CA VAL A 168 2.96 7.09 -12.98
C VAL A 168 2.38 8.38 -13.58
N ALA A 169 2.49 9.50 -12.86
CA ALA A 169 1.88 10.77 -13.26
C ALA A 169 2.56 11.40 -14.50
N SER A 170 3.79 10.98 -14.81
CA SER A 170 4.65 11.61 -15.82
C SER A 170 5.35 10.63 -16.78
N GLY A 171 5.05 9.32 -16.72
CA GLY A 171 5.82 8.26 -17.38
C GLY A 171 5.08 7.50 -18.49
N ASP A 172 5.85 6.70 -19.24
CA ASP A 172 5.33 5.67 -20.14
C ASP A 172 4.79 4.51 -19.29
N LYS A 173 3.54 4.09 -19.54
CA LYS A 173 2.90 2.99 -18.81
C LYS A 173 3.55 1.62 -19.03
N THR A 174 4.49 1.54 -19.97
CA THR A 174 5.34 0.36 -20.17
C THR A 174 6.56 0.32 -19.24
N THR A 175 6.81 1.37 -18.45
CA THR A 175 8.01 1.51 -17.60
C THR A 175 7.71 1.33 -16.10
N ASN A 176 8.74 0.87 -15.37
CA ASN A 176 8.67 0.33 -14.01
C ASN A 176 8.72 1.44 -12.95
N ASN A 177 7.58 1.97 -12.55
CA ASN A 177 7.57 3.26 -11.87
C ASN A 177 7.97 3.21 -10.38
N ILE A 178 7.61 2.15 -9.66
CA ILE A 178 8.03 1.97 -8.26
C ILE A 178 9.53 1.66 -8.16
N GLU A 179 10.08 0.87 -9.08
CA GLU A 179 11.51 0.53 -9.15
C GLU A 179 12.33 1.78 -9.47
N ILE A 180 11.94 2.53 -10.50
CA ILE A 180 12.57 3.79 -10.87
C ILE A 180 12.55 4.78 -9.70
N ALA A 181 11.43 4.89 -8.99
CA ALA A 181 11.33 5.80 -7.85
C ALA A 181 12.32 5.42 -6.74
N VAL A 182 12.36 4.16 -6.31
CA VAL A 182 13.22 3.78 -5.17
C VAL A 182 14.71 3.85 -5.51
N GLU A 183 15.08 3.53 -6.76
CA GLU A 183 16.46 3.58 -7.24
C GLU A 183 16.94 5.01 -7.47
N LYS A 184 16.14 5.85 -8.15
CA LYS A 184 16.47 7.25 -8.44
C LYS A 184 16.82 8.05 -7.19
N TYR A 185 16.15 7.75 -6.08
CA TYR A 185 16.37 8.43 -4.81
C TYR A 185 17.23 7.64 -3.82
N GLY A 186 17.86 6.56 -4.27
CA GLY A 186 18.87 5.83 -3.51
C GLY A 186 18.35 5.15 -2.25
N ILE A 187 17.05 4.87 -2.15
CA ILE A 187 16.44 4.28 -0.95
C ILE A 187 16.12 2.79 -1.09
N GLY A 188 16.31 2.23 -2.28
CA GLY A 188 15.93 0.84 -2.55
C GLY A 188 16.40 0.37 -3.91
N LYS A 189 15.87 -0.79 -4.29
CA LYS A 189 16.25 -1.51 -5.51
C LYS A 189 15.06 -2.25 -6.14
N SER A 190 15.15 -2.48 -7.44
CA SER A 190 14.37 -3.50 -8.15
C SER A 190 14.71 -4.92 -7.67
N ILE A 191 13.74 -5.82 -7.80
CA ILE A 191 13.88 -7.25 -7.51
C ILE A 191 13.66 -8.04 -8.80
N ASP A 192 14.75 -8.28 -9.53
CA ASP A 192 14.71 -8.88 -10.88
C ASP A 192 14.32 -10.36 -10.90
N LYS A 193 14.53 -11.06 -9.78
CA LYS A 193 14.22 -12.49 -9.66
C LYS A 193 13.08 -12.69 -8.69
N PHE A 194 12.02 -13.38 -9.14
CA PHE A 194 10.89 -13.71 -8.28
C PHE A 194 11.31 -14.51 -7.03
N SER A 195 12.37 -15.32 -7.10
CA SER A 195 12.91 -16.04 -5.94
C SER A 195 13.46 -15.13 -4.84
N GLU A 196 13.79 -13.88 -5.16
CA GLU A 196 14.35 -12.89 -4.22
C GLU A 196 13.27 -11.98 -3.61
N ALA A 197 12.02 -12.08 -4.09
CA ALA A 197 10.89 -11.34 -3.55
C ALA A 197 10.58 -11.79 -2.11
N LYS A 198 10.21 -10.83 -1.26
CA LYS A 198 9.88 -11.04 0.15
C LYS A 198 8.52 -10.41 0.46
N PRO A 199 7.74 -10.99 1.39
CA PRO A 199 6.54 -10.34 1.91
C PRO A 199 6.86 -8.89 2.34
N GLY A 200 6.02 -7.93 1.99
CA GLY A 200 6.24 -6.50 2.25
C GLY A 200 6.95 -5.74 1.13
N ASP A 201 7.42 -6.41 0.07
CA ASP A 201 7.86 -5.71 -1.14
C ASP A 201 6.68 -4.99 -1.79
N PHE A 202 6.96 -3.90 -2.49
CA PHE A 202 5.94 -3.23 -3.30
C PHE A 202 5.92 -3.85 -4.68
N ILE A 203 4.73 -4.18 -5.17
CA ILE A 203 4.53 -4.81 -6.47
C ILE A 203 3.66 -3.91 -7.35
N ASP A 204 4.06 -3.73 -8.60
CA ASP A 204 3.25 -3.14 -9.66
C ASP A 204 3.10 -4.15 -10.78
N PHE A 205 1.88 -4.36 -11.27
CA PHE A 205 1.62 -5.37 -12.29
C PHE A 205 0.53 -4.95 -13.26
N SER A 206 0.63 -5.48 -14.48
CA SER A 206 -0.35 -5.25 -15.55
C SER A 206 -1.11 -6.52 -15.94
N ARG A 207 -2.34 -6.34 -16.38
CA ARG A 207 -3.21 -7.40 -16.90
C ARG A 207 -3.40 -7.28 -18.41
N GLU A 208 -3.78 -8.38 -19.05
CA GLU A 208 -4.04 -8.45 -20.51
C GLU A 208 -5.14 -7.47 -20.99
N ASN A 209 -5.98 -6.96 -20.07
CA ASN A 209 -7.00 -5.96 -20.37
C ASN A 209 -6.53 -4.51 -20.24
N ASN A 210 -5.20 -4.26 -20.19
CA ASN A 210 -4.57 -2.94 -20.05
C ASN A 210 -4.88 -2.22 -18.72
N THR A 211 -5.21 -2.97 -17.67
CA THR A 211 -5.33 -2.43 -16.30
C THR A 211 -4.04 -2.70 -15.52
N GLY A 212 -3.59 -1.70 -14.76
CA GLY A 212 -2.46 -1.82 -13.84
C GLY A 212 -2.92 -1.87 -12.38
N HIS A 213 -2.04 -2.30 -11.48
CA HIS A 213 -2.33 -2.29 -10.05
C HIS A 213 -1.04 -2.28 -9.22
N THR A 214 -0.97 -1.35 -8.26
CA THR A 214 0.09 -1.31 -7.26
C THR A 214 -0.42 -1.92 -5.95
N ALA A 215 0.38 -2.78 -5.33
CA ALA A 215 0.02 -3.47 -4.10
C ALA A 215 1.25 -3.72 -3.22
N VAL A 216 1.01 -4.28 -2.02
CA VAL A 216 2.05 -4.88 -1.19
C VAL A 216 2.06 -6.39 -1.42
N PHE A 217 3.17 -6.92 -1.87
CA PHE A 217 3.36 -8.35 -2.12
C PHE A 217 3.38 -9.14 -0.80
N ILE A 218 2.69 -10.28 -0.77
CA ILE A 218 2.66 -11.17 0.40
C ILE A 218 3.41 -12.45 0.11
N ASN A 219 3.01 -13.21 -0.91
CA ASN A 219 3.71 -14.43 -1.30
C ASN A 219 3.36 -14.87 -2.71
N TRP A 220 4.24 -15.66 -3.30
CA TRP A 220 3.95 -16.38 -4.54
C TRP A 220 2.95 -17.51 -4.31
N ILE A 221 2.08 -17.72 -5.29
CA ILE A 221 1.22 -18.91 -5.41
C ILE A 221 1.90 -19.85 -6.39
N ARG A 222 2.03 -21.12 -5.98
CA ARG A 222 2.77 -22.13 -6.73
C ARG A 222 1.94 -23.36 -7.00
N LYS A 223 2.17 -23.97 -8.15
CA LYS A 223 1.76 -25.34 -8.45
C LYS A 223 3.00 -26.11 -8.86
N ASN A 224 3.36 -27.11 -8.07
CA ASN A 224 4.69 -27.73 -8.13
C ASN A 224 5.78 -26.64 -7.98
N ASP A 225 6.81 -26.64 -8.81
CA ASP A 225 7.88 -25.64 -8.78
C ASP A 225 7.53 -24.34 -9.53
N ASN A 226 6.41 -24.30 -10.25
CA ASN A 226 6.04 -23.16 -11.09
C ASN A 226 5.32 -22.07 -10.29
N ILE A 227 5.70 -20.80 -10.51
CA ILE A 227 4.94 -19.65 -10.03
C ILE A 227 3.72 -19.50 -10.94
N ILE A 228 2.51 -19.56 -10.39
CA ILE A 228 1.27 -19.44 -11.16
C ILE A 228 0.46 -18.19 -10.79
N GLY A 229 0.86 -17.48 -9.73
CA GLY A 229 0.18 -16.28 -9.26
C GLY A 229 0.84 -15.73 -8.01
N PHE A 230 0.15 -14.83 -7.33
CA PHE A 230 0.61 -14.21 -6.10
C PHE A 230 -0.56 -13.72 -5.25
N ARG A 231 -0.31 -13.65 -3.95
CA ARG A 231 -1.15 -13.00 -2.97
C ARG A 231 -0.57 -11.63 -2.65
N TYR A 232 -1.44 -10.64 -2.53
CA TYR A 232 -1.07 -9.26 -2.21
C TYR A 232 -2.10 -8.62 -1.27
N TRP A 233 -1.74 -7.46 -0.72
CA TRP A 233 -2.61 -6.58 0.05
C TRP A 233 -2.74 -5.24 -0.68
N SER A 234 -3.96 -4.74 -0.87
CA SER A 234 -4.23 -3.46 -1.52
C SER A 234 -5.68 -3.00 -1.29
N THR A 235 -6.12 -2.01 -2.06
CA THR A 235 -7.51 -1.57 -2.18
C THR A 235 -7.95 -1.61 -3.64
N GLN A 236 -9.11 -2.20 -3.89
CA GLN A 236 -9.66 -2.31 -5.25
C GLN A 236 -11.18 -2.47 -5.24
N GLN A 237 -11.79 -2.29 -6.41
CA GLN A 237 -13.23 -2.39 -6.57
C GLN A 237 -13.75 -3.80 -6.26
N SER A 238 -13.07 -4.87 -6.68
CA SER A 238 -13.54 -6.24 -6.46
C SER A 238 -13.44 -6.71 -5.01
N THR A 239 -12.65 -6.03 -4.16
CA THR A 239 -12.61 -6.26 -2.70
C THR A 239 -13.48 -5.28 -1.92
N ASN A 240 -14.12 -4.33 -2.61
CA ASN A 240 -14.89 -3.23 -2.00
C ASN A 240 -14.11 -2.44 -0.93
N GLY A 241 -12.81 -2.22 -1.16
CA GLY A 241 -11.94 -1.54 -0.21
C GLY A 241 -10.64 -2.28 0.07
N ILE A 242 -10.06 -2.01 1.24
CA ILE A 242 -8.76 -2.55 1.67
C ILE A 242 -8.91 -4.03 2.05
N SER A 243 -8.16 -4.90 1.38
CA SER A 243 -8.15 -6.33 1.67
C SER A 243 -6.91 -7.02 1.08
N TYR A 244 -6.70 -8.26 1.50
CA TYR A 244 -5.91 -9.22 0.74
C TYR A 244 -6.69 -9.69 -0.49
N ASN A 245 -5.96 -9.97 -1.56
CA ASN A 245 -6.49 -10.64 -2.75
C ASN A 245 -5.41 -11.53 -3.38
N GLU A 246 -5.85 -12.41 -4.27
CA GLU A 246 -4.99 -13.29 -5.05
C GLU A 246 -5.25 -13.07 -6.54
N GLU A 247 -4.19 -13.08 -7.33
CA GLU A 247 -4.29 -13.05 -8.78
C GLU A 247 -3.29 -14.01 -9.43
N TYR A 248 -3.66 -14.46 -10.62
CA TYR A 248 -2.97 -15.53 -11.33
C TYR A 248 -2.40 -15.02 -12.64
N PHE A 249 -1.25 -15.58 -13.00
CA PHE A 249 -0.53 -15.24 -14.21
C PHE A 249 -1.17 -15.84 -15.45
N ASN A 250 -0.94 -15.21 -16.59
CA ASN A 250 -1.30 -15.69 -17.92
C ASN A 250 -0.39 -16.81 -18.44
N VAL A 251 0.16 -17.63 -17.54
CA VAL A 251 0.89 -18.85 -17.87
C VAL A 251 -0.09 -20.01 -18.06
N LEU A 252 0.31 -21.00 -18.85
CA LEU A 252 -0.53 -22.17 -19.16
C LEU A 252 -0.30 -23.30 -18.15
N ASP A 253 -1.36 -24.05 -17.87
CA ASP A 253 -1.29 -25.33 -17.18
C ASP A 253 -0.96 -26.49 -18.14
N GLU A 254 -0.93 -27.72 -17.61
CA GLU A 254 -0.64 -28.94 -18.38
C GLU A 254 -1.67 -29.21 -19.49
N ASP A 255 -2.88 -28.69 -19.34
CA ASP A 255 -3.99 -28.81 -20.29
C ASP A 255 -4.09 -27.61 -21.24
N SER A 256 -3.07 -26.74 -21.27
CA SER A 256 -3.02 -25.51 -22.08
C SER A 256 -4.08 -24.46 -21.73
N ASN A 257 -4.61 -24.46 -20.50
CA ASN A 257 -5.50 -23.42 -19.99
C ASN A 257 -4.69 -22.35 -19.22
N LYS A 258 -5.09 -21.08 -19.33
CA LYS A 258 -4.48 -19.99 -18.53
C LYS A 258 -4.95 -20.07 -17.08
N TYR A 259 -4.04 -19.82 -16.13
CA TYR A 259 -4.43 -19.64 -14.71
C TYR A 259 -5.15 -18.30 -14.48
N GLY A 260 -4.70 -17.23 -15.13
CA GLY A 260 -5.29 -15.91 -15.00
C GLY A 260 -4.85 -14.95 -16.10
N ASN A 261 -4.99 -13.65 -15.82
CA ASN A 261 -4.78 -12.58 -16.81
C ASN A 261 -3.66 -11.60 -16.43
N VAL A 262 -2.96 -11.81 -15.30
CA VAL A 262 -1.78 -10.99 -14.97
C VAL A 262 -0.65 -11.37 -15.90
N MET A 263 -0.06 -10.40 -16.59
CA MET A 263 1.05 -10.64 -17.50
C MET A 263 2.32 -10.87 -16.71
N ILE A 264 2.84 -12.11 -16.68
CA ILE A 264 4.00 -12.47 -15.85
C ILE A 264 5.26 -11.65 -16.17
N ASN A 265 5.37 -11.15 -17.40
CA ASN A 265 6.46 -10.30 -17.87
C ASN A 265 6.25 -8.79 -17.64
N HIS A 266 5.14 -8.41 -16.99
CA HIS A 266 4.83 -7.04 -16.58
C HIS A 266 4.51 -7.03 -15.08
N VAL A 267 5.44 -7.59 -14.31
CA VAL A 267 5.44 -7.60 -12.85
C VAL A 267 6.74 -6.98 -12.39
N TYR A 268 6.62 -5.93 -11.60
CA TYR A 268 7.73 -5.13 -11.12
C TYR A 268 7.69 -5.12 -9.61
N LEU A 269 8.85 -5.29 -8.98
CA LEU A 269 8.99 -5.46 -7.54
C LEU A 269 10.08 -4.52 -7.03
N ALA A 270 9.72 -3.68 -6.06
CA ALA A 270 10.63 -2.76 -5.42
C ALA A 270 10.75 -3.09 -3.92
N ARG A 271 11.98 -3.11 -3.43
CA ARG A 271 12.29 -3.19 -1.99
C ARG A 271 12.97 -1.92 -1.53
N ILE A 272 12.49 -1.36 -0.43
CA ILE A 272 13.20 -0.32 0.30
C ILE A 272 14.32 -0.98 1.10
N SER A 273 15.55 -0.60 0.81
CA SER A 273 16.73 -1.17 1.44
C SER A 273 16.85 -0.77 2.92
N PRO A 274 17.65 -1.51 3.70
CA PRO A 274 18.19 -1.02 4.96
C PRO A 274 18.94 0.31 4.79
N ILE A 275 19.02 1.12 5.86
CA ILE A 275 19.57 2.49 5.78
C ILE A 275 21.07 2.49 5.45
N ASN A 276 21.82 1.50 5.94
CA ASN A 276 23.24 1.34 5.65
C ASN A 276 23.54 1.08 4.15
N GLU A 277 22.54 0.68 3.37
CA GLU A 277 22.64 0.46 1.91
C GLU A 277 22.19 1.69 1.09
N TYR A 278 21.73 2.78 1.74
CA TYR A 278 21.26 3.95 1.02
C TYR A 278 22.36 4.63 0.22
N GLN A 279 22.04 5.00 -1.01
CA GLN A 279 22.93 5.77 -1.87
C GLN A 279 22.69 7.26 -1.62
N LYS A 280 23.78 8.02 -1.55
CA LYS A 280 23.68 9.48 -1.40
C LYS A 280 23.03 10.10 -2.63
N LEU A 281 22.11 11.02 -2.40
CA LEU A 281 21.56 11.87 -3.46
C LEU A 281 22.68 12.78 -3.98
N ASN A 282 22.88 12.78 -5.30
CA ASN A 282 23.80 13.71 -5.98
C ASN A 282 23.18 15.11 -6.15
#